data_AF-A0A1B2HUP2-F1
#
_entry.id   AF-A0A1B2HUP2-F1
#
_cell.length_a   1.000
_cell.length_b   1.000
_cell.length_c   1.000
_cell.angle_alpha   90.00
_cell.angle_beta   90.00
_cell.angle_gamma   90.00
#
_symmetry.space_group_name_H-M   'P 1'
#
loop_
_entity.id
_entity.type
_entity.pdbx_description
1 polymer ?
#
loop_
_entity_poly.entity_id
_entity_poly.type
_entity_poly.pdbx_seq_one_letter_code
_entity_poly.pdbx_strand_id
1 'polypeptide(L)'
;MTGVQRRTLLLATAAAGVAAALPTTAASAATGPSELDELVRAAEQRHGRVRTGTPSRNGWEMEKVADDRGNVHMRLVPGAPLPGVQIRLGAPAAVLVHLVHRFHCEVDELHDGDVVGWHSPSSVQRWLPESNLASGTAVRIRPGHHPVGTRGGFHPPQVQAIRGIIADLGNIVRWGGDDTAADEALFYLDIGPDDRRLAQVVRRMRL
;
A
#
# COMPACT_ATOMS: atom_id res chain seq x y z
N MET A 1 69.73 -0.36 17.34
CA MET A 1 70.88 -1.18 16.90
C MET A 1 70.43 -2.63 16.86
N THR A 2 70.62 -3.30 15.71
CA THR A 2 70.92 -4.74 15.51
C THR A 2 70.20 -5.76 16.42
N GLY A 3 69.54 -6.81 15.93
CA GLY A 3 69.63 -7.51 14.66
C GLY A 3 68.72 -8.74 14.69
N VAL A 4 68.27 -9.16 13.51
CA VAL A 4 68.55 -10.48 12.90
C VAL A 4 67.84 -11.68 13.53
N GLN A 5 67.01 -12.26 12.66
CA GLN A 5 66.36 -13.57 12.71
C GLN A 5 67.28 -14.74 13.11
N ARG A 6 66.68 -15.83 13.62
CA ARG A 6 66.71 -17.20 13.03
C ARG A 6 66.43 -18.27 14.09
N ARG A 7 65.36 -19.05 13.90
CA ARG A 7 65.38 -20.52 13.70
C ARG A 7 64.02 -21.15 13.99
N THR A 8 63.39 -21.56 12.90
CA THR A 8 62.59 -22.77 12.69
C THR A 8 62.69 -23.83 13.78
N LEU A 9 61.54 -24.29 14.28
CA LEU A 9 61.30 -25.72 14.41
C LEU A 9 59.80 -26.02 14.27
N LEU A 10 59.46 -26.66 13.15
CA LEU A 10 58.23 -27.40 12.95
C LEU A 10 58.21 -28.56 13.94
N LEU A 11 57.10 -28.73 14.65
CA LEU A 11 56.67 -30.04 15.16
C LEU A 11 55.15 -30.00 15.22
N ALA A 12 54.54 -30.43 14.11
CA ALA A 12 53.17 -30.90 14.09
C ALA A 12 53.13 -32.27 14.76
N THR A 13 52.46 -32.36 15.90
CA THR A 13 52.01 -33.65 16.45
C THR A 13 50.55 -33.50 16.84
N ALA A 14 49.70 -34.18 16.07
CA ALA A 14 48.28 -34.30 16.32
C ALA A 14 48.05 -34.99 17.66
N ALA A 15 47.24 -34.36 18.52
CA ALA A 15 46.63 -35.03 19.66
C ALA A 15 45.12 -34.76 19.59
N ALA A 16 44.38 -35.81 19.24
CA ALA A 16 42.94 -35.87 19.35
C ALA A 16 42.54 -35.69 20.82
N GLY A 17 41.60 -34.79 21.10
CA GLY A 17 41.16 -34.50 22.46
C GLY A 17 39.83 -33.74 22.51
N VAL A 18 38.75 -34.51 22.47
CA VAL A 18 37.41 -34.27 23.06
C VAL A 18 36.72 -32.93 22.77
N ALA A 19 35.65 -33.04 21.97
CA ALA A 19 34.65 -32.02 21.70
C ALA A 19 33.88 -31.60 22.96
N ALA A 20 33.89 -30.30 23.27
CA ALA A 20 32.82 -29.66 24.02
C ALA A 20 31.81 -29.13 22.99
N ALA A 21 30.69 -29.85 22.84
CA ALA A 21 29.60 -29.52 21.94
C ALA A 21 28.87 -28.26 22.45
N LEU A 22 29.06 -27.13 21.78
CA LEU A 22 28.09 -26.05 21.78
C LEU A 22 26.97 -26.45 20.80
N PRO A 23 25.69 -26.53 21.20
CA PRO A 23 24.61 -26.65 20.23
C PRO A 23 24.38 -25.27 19.61
N THR A 24 25.22 -24.89 18.66
CA THR A 24 24.82 -23.92 17.63
C THR A 24 23.95 -24.66 16.62
N THR A 25 22.73 -25.01 17.00
CA THR A 25 21.69 -25.37 16.02
C THR A 25 21.11 -24.08 15.45
N ALA A 26 21.93 -23.35 14.69
CA ALA A 26 21.42 -22.66 13.52
C ALA A 26 21.13 -23.76 12.49
N ALA A 27 20.02 -24.45 12.67
CA ALA A 27 19.44 -25.25 11.61
C ALA A 27 18.97 -24.25 10.54
N SER A 28 19.89 -23.81 9.68
CA SER A 28 19.52 -23.59 8.30
C SER A 28 19.18 -24.98 7.78
N ALA A 29 17.91 -25.37 7.98
CA ALA A 29 17.35 -26.49 7.27
C ALA A 29 17.61 -26.18 5.80
N ALA A 30 18.51 -26.94 5.18
CA ALA A 30 18.68 -26.94 3.75
C ALA A 30 17.37 -27.48 3.19
N THR A 31 16.42 -26.58 2.95
CA THR A 31 15.16 -26.87 2.28
C THR A 31 15.53 -27.49 0.94
N GLY A 32 15.19 -28.77 0.75
CA GLY A 32 15.48 -29.45 -0.51
C GLY A 32 14.78 -28.73 -1.66
N PRO A 33 15.29 -28.80 -2.92
CA PRO A 33 14.66 -28.13 -4.07
C PRO A 33 13.15 -28.39 -4.17
N SER A 34 12.69 -29.60 -3.84
CA SER A 34 11.27 -29.98 -3.84
C SER A 34 10.43 -29.32 -2.74
N GLU A 35 11.00 -29.11 -1.55
CA GLU A 35 10.32 -28.46 -0.43
C GLU A 35 10.21 -26.95 -0.67
N LEU A 36 11.22 -26.34 -1.30
CA LEU A 36 11.17 -24.95 -1.73
C LEU A 36 10.07 -24.76 -2.80
N ASP A 37 10.00 -25.66 -3.78
CA ASP A 37 8.95 -25.65 -4.81
C ASP A 37 7.54 -25.79 -4.21
N GLU A 38 7.36 -26.65 -3.22
CA GLU A 38 6.08 -26.80 -2.50
C GLU A 38 5.71 -25.53 -1.72
N LEU A 39 6.67 -24.90 -1.04
CA LEU A 39 6.45 -23.63 -0.33
C LEU A 39 6.09 -22.51 -1.31
N VAL A 40 6.76 -22.43 -2.46
CA VAL A 40 6.45 -21.47 -3.52
C VAL A 40 5.04 -21.69 -4.05
N ARG A 41 4.66 -22.93 -4.40
CA ARG A 41 3.29 -23.25 -4.85
C ARG A 41 2.24 -22.93 -3.79
N ALA A 42 2.51 -23.24 -2.51
CA ALA A 42 1.60 -22.91 -1.43
C ALA A 42 1.45 -21.39 -1.26
N ALA A 43 2.53 -20.62 -1.40
CA ALA A 43 2.50 -19.17 -1.40
C ALA A 43 1.73 -18.61 -2.60
N GLU A 44 1.95 -19.12 -3.81
CA GLU A 44 1.21 -18.74 -5.01
C GLU A 44 -0.29 -19.03 -4.89
N GLN A 45 -0.67 -20.20 -4.38
CA GLN A 45 -2.08 -20.53 -4.13
C GLN A 45 -2.71 -19.62 -3.08
N ARG A 46 -1.96 -19.22 -2.05
CA ARG A 46 -2.43 -18.22 -1.07
C ARG A 46 -2.60 -16.85 -1.74
N HIS A 47 -1.64 -16.43 -2.57
CA HIS A 47 -1.73 -15.19 -3.32
C HIS A 47 -2.90 -15.19 -4.31
N GLY A 48 -3.17 -16.30 -5.01
CA GLY A 48 -4.29 -16.40 -5.96
C GLY A 48 -5.68 -16.34 -5.32
N ARG A 49 -5.79 -16.63 -4.03
CA ARG A 49 -7.03 -16.43 -3.25
C ARG A 49 -7.31 -14.96 -2.95
N VAL A 50 -6.26 -14.15 -2.84
CA VAL A 50 -6.35 -12.72 -2.54
C VAL A 50 -6.33 -11.89 -3.82
N ARG A 51 -5.37 -12.11 -4.70
CA ARG A 51 -5.13 -11.32 -5.91
C ARG A 51 -6.01 -11.77 -7.05
N THR A 52 -6.29 -10.84 -7.96
CA THR A 52 -7.07 -11.11 -9.17
C THR A 52 -6.19 -11.51 -10.36
N GLY A 53 -4.88 -11.27 -10.28
CA GLY A 53 -3.95 -11.32 -11.41
C GLY A 53 -4.19 -10.19 -12.41
N THR A 54 -4.95 -9.16 -12.01
CA THR A 54 -5.48 -8.13 -12.89
C THR A 54 -5.27 -6.76 -12.26
N PRO A 55 -4.51 -5.85 -12.91
CA PRO A 55 -4.36 -4.50 -12.40
C PRO A 55 -5.61 -3.64 -12.62
N SER A 56 -5.85 -2.70 -11.72
CA SER A 56 -6.79 -1.58 -11.86
C SER A 56 -6.30 -0.58 -12.90
N ARG A 57 -7.11 0.44 -13.20
CA ARG A 57 -6.80 1.47 -14.20
C ARG A 57 -5.45 2.16 -13.97
N ASN A 58 -5.10 2.44 -12.72
CA ASN A 58 -3.82 3.04 -12.35
C ASN A 58 -2.65 2.04 -12.24
N GLY A 59 -2.85 0.76 -12.62
CA GLY A 59 -1.77 -0.24 -12.69
C GLY A 59 -1.51 -1.02 -11.40
N TRP A 60 -2.29 -0.81 -10.34
CA TRP A 60 -2.15 -1.54 -9.07
C TRP A 60 -2.92 -2.86 -9.10
N GLU A 61 -2.34 -3.92 -8.53
CA GLU A 61 -3.00 -5.22 -8.43
C GLU A 61 -4.32 -5.12 -7.63
N MET A 62 -5.43 -5.55 -8.23
CA MET A 62 -6.72 -5.64 -7.54
C MET A 62 -6.77 -6.87 -6.63
N GLU A 63 -7.42 -6.72 -5.49
CA GLU A 63 -7.57 -7.78 -4.49
C GLU A 63 -9.06 -8.12 -4.30
N LYS A 64 -9.35 -9.41 -4.12
CA LYS A 64 -10.67 -10.01 -3.94
C LYS A 64 -11.21 -9.85 -2.52
N VAL A 65 -10.34 -9.54 -1.57
CA VAL A 65 -10.64 -9.41 -0.14
C VAL A 65 -9.96 -8.17 0.43
N ALA A 66 -10.58 -7.58 1.45
CA ALA A 66 -10.00 -6.56 2.33
C ALA A 66 -10.05 -7.07 3.78
N ASP A 67 -9.18 -6.54 4.64
CA ASP A 67 -9.06 -6.90 6.07
C ASP A 67 -8.70 -8.38 6.33
N ASP A 68 -8.10 -9.03 5.34
CA ASP A 68 -7.57 -10.39 5.43
C ASP A 68 -6.15 -10.42 4.84
N ARG A 69 -5.62 -11.60 4.51
CA ARG A 69 -4.29 -11.93 3.96
C ARG A 69 -3.77 -11.09 2.77
N GLY A 70 -4.47 -10.05 2.33
CA GLY A 70 -4.04 -9.07 1.33
C GLY A 70 -3.37 -7.82 1.89
N ASN A 71 -3.24 -6.82 1.03
CA ASN A 71 -2.64 -5.53 1.34
C ASN A 71 -3.69 -4.43 1.54
N VAL A 72 -4.97 -4.72 1.35
CA VAL A 72 -6.04 -3.76 1.64
C VAL A 72 -6.55 -3.98 3.05
N HIS A 73 -6.38 -2.99 3.92
CA HIS A 73 -6.74 -3.07 5.33
C HIS A 73 -7.39 -1.77 5.81
N MET A 74 -8.20 -1.87 6.84
CA MET A 74 -8.85 -0.77 7.51
C MET A 74 -7.82 0.15 8.13
N ARG A 75 -7.92 1.44 7.79
CA ARG A 75 -7.09 2.53 8.32
C ARG A 75 -7.97 3.56 9.00
N LEU A 76 -7.61 3.89 10.24
CA LEU A 76 -8.21 5.03 10.93
C LEU A 76 -7.78 6.33 10.25
N VAL A 77 -8.70 7.28 10.21
CA VAL A 77 -8.42 8.64 9.74
C VAL A 77 -8.35 9.53 10.98
N PRO A 78 -7.15 10.03 11.37
CA PRO A 78 -7.03 10.90 12.53
C PRO A 78 -7.94 12.12 12.42
N GLY A 79 -8.58 12.50 13.52
CA GLY A 79 -9.42 13.70 13.58
C GLY A 79 -10.79 13.61 12.91
N ALA A 80 -11.07 12.58 12.12
CA ALA A 80 -12.40 12.36 11.54
C ALA A 80 -13.16 11.27 12.35
N PRO A 81 -14.45 11.44 12.64
CA PRO A 81 -15.28 10.47 13.38
C PRO A 81 -15.71 9.30 12.48
N LEU A 82 -14.73 8.62 11.88
CA LEU A 82 -14.92 7.49 10.98
C LEU A 82 -14.47 6.18 11.68
N PRO A 83 -15.18 5.06 11.50
CA PRO A 83 -14.73 3.76 12.03
C PRO A 83 -13.44 3.26 11.38
N GLY A 84 -13.13 3.80 10.19
CA GLY A 84 -11.95 3.46 9.39
C GLY A 84 -12.31 3.30 7.93
N VAL A 85 -11.30 3.30 7.06
CA VAL A 85 -11.46 3.16 5.61
C VAL A 85 -10.53 2.06 5.12
N GLN A 86 -11.06 1.10 4.37
CA GLN A 86 -10.26 0.01 3.78
C GLN A 86 -9.42 0.56 2.62
N ILE A 87 -8.10 0.62 2.82
CA ILE A 87 -7.14 1.22 1.88
C ILE A 87 -5.92 0.30 1.76
N ARG A 88 -5.27 0.32 0.60
CA ARG A 88 -4.00 -0.37 0.39
C ARG A 88 -2.92 0.17 1.34
N LEU A 89 -2.29 -0.75 2.06
CA LEU A 89 -1.19 -0.48 2.98
C LEU A 89 0.01 0.20 2.30
N GLY A 90 0.84 0.84 3.13
CA GLY A 90 2.05 1.53 2.70
C GLY A 90 1.79 2.96 2.26
N ALA A 91 2.47 3.40 1.21
CA ALA A 91 2.40 4.78 0.74
C ALA A 91 0.99 5.21 0.27
N PRO A 92 0.17 4.36 -0.40
CA PRO A 92 -1.21 4.71 -0.71
C PRO A 92 -2.04 5.06 0.53
N ALA A 93 -1.93 4.28 1.61
CA ALA A 93 -2.60 4.58 2.87
C ALA A 93 -2.21 5.94 3.44
N ALA A 94 -0.92 6.29 3.46
CA ALA A 94 -0.47 7.59 3.95
C ALA A 94 -1.11 8.75 3.16
N VAL A 95 -1.13 8.64 1.83
CA VAL A 95 -1.68 9.68 0.94
C VAL A 95 -3.19 9.81 1.09
N LEU A 96 -3.92 8.69 1.02
CA LEU A 96 -5.38 8.70 1.03
C LEU A 96 -5.95 9.01 2.41
N VAL A 97 -5.32 8.55 3.50
CA VAL A 97 -5.71 8.96 4.86
C VAL A 97 -5.50 10.45 5.06
N HIS A 98 -4.38 10.99 4.59
CA HIS A 98 -4.12 12.44 4.66
C HIS A 98 -5.14 13.24 3.84
N LEU A 99 -5.50 12.75 2.64
CA LEU A 99 -6.55 13.35 1.83
C LEU A 99 -7.89 13.39 2.55
N VAL A 100 -8.34 12.27 3.13
CA VAL A 100 -9.63 12.20 3.82
C VAL A 100 -9.63 13.09 5.06
N HIS A 101 -8.53 13.11 5.82
CA HIS A 101 -8.38 14.02 6.96
C HIS A 101 -8.50 15.49 6.54
N ARG A 102 -7.78 15.90 5.49
CA ARG A 102 -7.87 17.29 5.01
C ARG A 102 -9.22 17.63 4.42
N PHE A 103 -9.86 16.69 3.73
CA PHE A 103 -11.24 16.86 3.26
C PHE A 103 -12.18 17.16 4.44
N HIS A 104 -12.08 16.38 5.52
CA HIS A 104 -12.87 16.58 6.74
C HIS A 104 -12.66 17.99 7.34
N CYS A 105 -11.42 18.49 7.36
CA CYS A 105 -11.12 19.79 7.96
C CYS A 105 -11.38 20.99 7.05
N GLU A 106 -11.22 20.85 5.74
CA GLU A 106 -11.16 21.99 4.80
C GLU A 106 -12.33 22.06 3.82
N VAL A 107 -13.02 20.94 3.57
CA VAL A 107 -14.07 20.84 2.54
C VAL A 107 -15.43 20.70 3.18
N ASP A 108 -15.62 19.63 3.95
CA ASP A 108 -16.87 19.33 4.64
C ASP A 108 -16.62 18.30 5.75
N GLU A 109 -17.33 18.47 6.87
CA GLU A 109 -17.28 17.52 7.97
C GLU A 109 -17.80 16.14 7.53
N LEU A 110 -17.03 15.10 7.88
CA LEU A 110 -17.29 13.70 7.52
C LEU A 110 -17.78 12.92 8.73
N HIS A 111 -18.80 12.10 8.53
CA HIS A 111 -19.42 11.23 9.52
C HIS A 111 -19.33 9.76 9.11
N ASP A 112 -19.74 8.87 10.00
CA ASP A 112 -19.84 7.45 9.70
C ASP A 112 -20.68 7.21 8.42
N GLY A 113 -20.17 6.35 7.54
CA GLY A 113 -20.75 6.08 6.23
C GLY A 113 -20.41 7.09 5.12
N ASP A 114 -19.79 8.24 5.43
CA ASP A 114 -19.44 9.21 4.39
C ASP A 114 -18.22 8.80 3.56
N VAL A 115 -17.36 7.89 4.04
CA VAL A 115 -16.17 7.48 3.29
C VAL A 115 -16.19 6.00 3.02
N VAL A 116 -16.12 5.64 1.74
CA VAL A 116 -16.06 4.26 1.27
C VAL A 116 -14.70 4.02 0.64
N GLY A 117 -14.02 2.96 1.09
CA GLY A 117 -12.72 2.54 0.59
C GLY A 117 -12.85 1.47 -0.48
N TRP A 118 -12.31 0.29 -0.19
CA TRP A 118 -12.26 -0.83 -1.12
C TRP A 118 -13.64 -1.33 -1.59
N HIS A 119 -13.69 -1.75 -2.85
CA HIS A 119 -14.83 -2.42 -3.47
C HIS A 119 -14.39 -3.76 -4.04
N SER A 120 -15.28 -4.76 -4.05
CA SER A 120 -15.00 -6.04 -4.72
C SER A 120 -14.65 -5.82 -6.20
N PRO A 121 -13.63 -6.50 -6.76
CA PRO A 121 -13.34 -6.46 -8.19
C PRO A 121 -14.53 -6.81 -9.09
N SER A 122 -15.49 -7.59 -8.59
CA SER A 122 -16.71 -7.95 -9.31
C SER A 122 -17.76 -6.82 -9.38
N SER A 123 -17.58 -5.76 -8.59
CA SER A 123 -18.52 -4.63 -8.48
C SER A 123 -18.07 -3.39 -9.25
N VAL A 124 -16.92 -3.45 -9.91
CA VAL A 124 -16.30 -2.31 -10.61
C VAL A 124 -15.93 -2.70 -12.04
N GLN A 125 -15.93 -1.72 -12.95
CA GLN A 125 -15.44 -1.93 -14.30
C GLN A 125 -13.93 -1.66 -14.39
N ARG A 126 -13.17 -2.68 -14.82
CA ARG A 126 -11.70 -2.66 -14.87
C ARG A 126 -11.08 -1.43 -15.55
N TRP A 127 -11.67 -0.96 -16.66
CA TRP A 127 -11.14 0.16 -17.45
C TRP A 127 -11.57 1.54 -16.93
N LEU A 128 -12.49 1.59 -15.97
CA LEU A 128 -12.96 2.82 -15.36
C LEU A 128 -12.13 3.19 -14.11
N PRO A 129 -12.09 4.47 -13.72
CA PRO A 129 -11.36 4.91 -12.54
C PRO A 129 -11.81 4.25 -11.24
N GLU A 130 -13.08 3.85 -11.13
CA GLU A 130 -13.61 3.11 -9.98
C GLU A 130 -12.92 1.76 -9.73
N SER A 131 -12.26 1.17 -10.74
CA SER A 131 -11.44 -0.04 -10.53
C SER A 131 -10.32 0.17 -9.52
N ASN A 132 -9.87 1.41 -9.29
CA ASN A 132 -8.86 1.74 -8.30
C ASN A 132 -9.37 1.51 -6.85
N LEU A 133 -10.68 1.46 -6.63
CA LEU A 133 -11.27 1.03 -5.35
C LEU A 133 -10.92 -0.44 -5.07
N ALA A 134 -10.95 -1.30 -6.10
CA ALA A 134 -10.66 -2.72 -5.95
C ALA A 134 -9.17 -3.05 -5.72
N SER A 135 -8.27 -2.11 -6.02
CA SER A 135 -6.86 -2.21 -5.62
C SER A 135 -6.54 -1.49 -4.31
N GLY A 136 -7.54 -0.87 -3.67
CA GLY A 136 -7.41 -0.09 -2.44
C GLY A 136 -6.66 1.23 -2.63
N THR A 137 -6.60 1.76 -3.85
CA THR A 137 -5.86 2.99 -4.20
C THR A 137 -6.77 4.16 -4.56
N ALA A 138 -8.04 4.06 -4.16
CA ALA A 138 -9.05 5.09 -4.27
C ALA A 138 -9.96 5.07 -3.05
N VAL A 139 -10.68 6.17 -2.86
CA VAL A 139 -11.78 6.30 -1.89
C VAL A 139 -12.91 7.08 -2.55
N ARG A 140 -14.15 6.81 -2.14
CA ARG A 140 -15.29 7.67 -2.42
C ARG A 140 -15.67 8.43 -1.15
N ILE A 141 -15.83 9.74 -1.26
CA ILE A 141 -16.25 10.63 -0.17
C ILE A 141 -17.64 11.16 -0.48
N ARG A 142 -18.56 10.98 0.48
CA ARG A 142 -19.99 11.29 0.45
C ARG A 142 -20.69 10.82 -0.84
N PRO A 143 -20.57 9.53 -1.25
CA PRO A 143 -21.15 9.04 -2.50
C PRO A 143 -22.68 9.19 -2.59
N GLY A 144 -23.39 9.25 -1.45
CA GLY A 144 -24.82 9.53 -1.43
C GLY A 144 -25.19 10.99 -1.77
N HIS A 145 -24.26 11.93 -1.53
CA HIS A 145 -24.42 13.35 -1.86
C HIS A 145 -23.91 13.69 -3.26
N HIS A 146 -22.96 12.90 -3.77
CA HIS A 146 -22.35 13.07 -5.09
C HIS A 146 -22.52 11.80 -5.94
N PRO A 147 -23.73 11.50 -6.45
CA PRO A 147 -23.96 10.34 -7.30
C PRO A 147 -23.11 10.39 -8.57
N VAL A 148 -22.66 9.21 -9.02
CA VAL A 148 -21.93 9.05 -10.28
C VAL A 148 -22.71 9.65 -11.44
N GLY A 149 -22.01 10.39 -12.31
CA GLY A 149 -22.56 11.07 -13.48
C GLY A 149 -23.06 12.49 -13.21
N THR A 150 -23.06 12.95 -11.95
CA THR A 150 -23.49 14.30 -11.59
C THR A 150 -22.30 15.25 -11.41
N ARG A 151 -22.55 16.56 -11.58
CA ARG A 151 -21.58 17.64 -11.41
C ARG A 151 -22.22 18.78 -10.61
N GLY A 152 -21.38 19.56 -9.94
CA GLY A 152 -21.80 20.75 -9.20
C GLY A 152 -22.30 20.44 -7.79
N GLY A 153 -21.94 19.29 -7.22
CA GLY A 153 -22.23 18.97 -5.83
C GLY A 153 -21.36 19.76 -4.84
N PHE A 154 -20.22 20.29 -5.28
CA PHE A 154 -19.36 21.18 -4.49
C PHE A 154 -19.51 22.64 -4.93
N HIS A 155 -19.57 23.54 -3.95
CA HIS A 155 -19.56 24.98 -4.23
C HIS A 155 -18.14 25.49 -4.52
N PRO A 156 -17.95 26.68 -5.14
CA PRO A 156 -16.64 27.10 -5.62
C PRO A 156 -15.51 27.13 -4.57
N PRO A 157 -15.74 27.59 -3.32
CA PRO A 157 -14.75 27.45 -2.25
C PRO A 157 -14.33 26.00 -1.94
N GLN A 158 -15.27 25.05 -1.91
CA GLN A 158 -14.96 23.63 -1.70
C GLN A 158 -14.14 23.06 -2.84
N VAL A 159 -14.49 23.39 -4.08
CA VAL A 159 -13.70 22.99 -5.25
C VAL A 159 -12.27 23.54 -5.11
N GLN A 160 -12.10 24.79 -4.71
CA GLN A 160 -10.78 25.38 -4.49
C GLN A 160 -9.99 24.65 -3.37
N ALA A 161 -10.64 24.31 -2.26
CA ALA A 161 -10.02 23.52 -1.20
C ALA A 161 -9.59 22.13 -1.70
N ILE A 162 -10.45 21.42 -2.44
CA ILE A 162 -10.12 20.15 -3.10
C ILE A 162 -8.88 20.29 -4.00
N ARG A 163 -8.81 21.36 -4.81
CA ARG A 163 -7.63 21.63 -5.64
C ARG A 163 -6.38 21.87 -4.82
N GLY A 164 -6.48 22.63 -3.73
CA GLY A 164 -5.37 22.87 -2.80
C GLY A 164 -4.83 21.58 -2.23
N ILE A 165 -5.71 20.71 -1.72
CA ILE A 165 -5.35 19.39 -1.18
C ILE A 165 -4.61 18.57 -2.25
N ILE A 166 -5.16 18.46 -3.46
CA ILE A 166 -4.53 17.69 -4.55
C ILE A 166 -3.16 18.25 -4.96
N ALA A 167 -3.02 19.57 -5.01
CA ALA A 167 -1.77 20.24 -5.32
C ALA A 167 -0.69 19.98 -4.26
N ASP A 168 -1.06 20.02 -2.98
CA ASP A 168 -0.15 19.72 -1.86
C ASP A 168 0.30 18.26 -1.86
N LEU A 169 -0.59 17.36 -2.29
CA LEU A 169 -0.29 15.96 -2.59
C LEU A 169 0.63 15.80 -3.82
N GLY A 170 1.07 16.88 -4.46
CA GLY A 170 1.95 16.84 -5.63
C GLY A 170 1.26 16.34 -6.89
N ASN A 171 -0.08 16.48 -6.96
CA ASN A 171 -0.90 16.06 -8.10
C ASN A 171 -0.77 14.56 -8.45
N ILE A 172 -0.43 13.71 -7.47
CA ILE A 172 -0.46 12.25 -7.66
C ILE A 172 -1.85 11.65 -7.41
N VAL A 173 -2.77 12.47 -6.88
CA VAL A 173 -4.19 12.13 -6.73
C VAL A 173 -4.97 12.88 -7.79
N ARG A 174 -5.96 12.20 -8.35
CA ARG A 174 -6.95 12.78 -9.24
C ARG A 174 -8.33 12.74 -8.61
N TRP A 175 -9.14 13.76 -8.90
CA TRP A 175 -10.54 13.85 -8.51
C TRP A 175 -11.43 13.45 -9.69
N GLY A 176 -12.32 12.49 -9.48
CA GLY A 176 -13.24 11.97 -10.48
C GLY A 176 -14.25 13.00 -10.98
N GLY A 177 -14.43 14.12 -10.26
CA GLY A 177 -15.16 15.28 -10.76
C GLY A 177 -14.59 15.85 -12.06
N ASP A 178 -13.31 15.61 -12.38
CA ASP A 178 -12.69 16.06 -13.64
C ASP A 178 -12.79 15.06 -14.79
N ASP A 179 -13.24 13.85 -14.51
CA ASP A 179 -13.31 12.82 -15.53
C ASP A 179 -14.48 13.09 -16.47
N THR A 180 -14.39 12.58 -17.71
CA THR A 180 -15.43 12.78 -18.72
C THR A 180 -16.80 12.34 -18.20
N ALA A 181 -16.85 11.12 -17.65
CA ALA A 181 -17.95 10.68 -16.80
C ALA A 181 -17.62 11.10 -15.37
N ALA A 182 -18.29 12.14 -14.89
CA ALA A 182 -18.01 12.72 -13.59
C ALA A 182 -18.34 11.73 -12.46
N ASP A 183 -17.45 11.62 -11.49
CA ASP A 183 -17.70 10.98 -10.20
C ASP A 183 -17.10 11.89 -9.13
N GLU A 184 -17.87 12.89 -8.69
CA GLU A 184 -17.39 13.89 -7.73
C GLU A 184 -17.10 13.30 -6.34
N ALA A 185 -17.59 12.10 -6.03
CA ALA A 185 -17.23 11.39 -4.81
C ALA A 185 -15.83 10.77 -4.90
N LEU A 186 -15.35 10.43 -6.10
CA LEU A 186 -14.19 9.56 -6.28
C LEU A 186 -12.86 10.34 -6.24
N PHE A 187 -11.93 9.85 -5.42
CA PHE A 187 -10.54 10.30 -5.36
C PHE A 187 -9.62 9.08 -5.50
N TYR A 188 -8.63 9.16 -6.39
CA TYR A 188 -7.76 8.01 -6.68
C TYR A 188 -6.33 8.40 -6.99
N LEU A 189 -5.38 7.50 -6.70
CA LEU A 189 -4.00 7.67 -7.17
C LEU A 189 -3.96 7.60 -8.70
N ASP A 190 -3.39 8.62 -9.34
CA ASP A 190 -3.21 8.72 -10.80
C ASP A 190 -1.80 8.27 -11.23
N ILE A 191 -1.24 7.33 -10.46
CA ILE A 191 0.11 6.79 -10.64
C ILE A 191 0.13 5.30 -10.32
N GLY A 192 1.06 4.58 -10.95
CA GLY A 192 1.30 3.16 -10.71
C GLY A 192 2.20 2.87 -9.51
N PRO A 193 2.35 1.59 -9.15
CA PRO A 193 3.12 1.14 -7.98
C PRO A 193 4.60 1.52 -8.00
N ASP A 194 5.19 1.64 -9.19
CA ASP A 194 6.63 1.91 -9.36
C ASP A 194 6.96 3.41 -9.51
N ASP A 195 5.96 4.30 -9.42
CA ASP A 195 6.18 5.73 -9.58
C ASP A 195 6.85 6.33 -8.33
N ARG A 196 8.07 6.86 -8.52
CA ARG A 196 8.90 7.43 -7.45
C ARG A 196 8.26 8.65 -6.77
N ARG A 197 7.33 9.34 -7.43
CA ARG A 197 6.62 10.50 -6.86
C ARG A 197 5.83 10.12 -5.61
N LEU A 198 5.30 8.90 -5.55
CA LEU A 198 4.58 8.41 -4.38
C LEU A 198 5.45 8.45 -3.12
N ALA A 199 6.66 7.90 -3.20
CA ALA A 199 7.61 7.90 -2.10
C ALA A 199 8.11 9.31 -1.75
N GLN A 200 8.23 10.21 -2.74
CA GLN A 200 8.62 11.60 -2.50
C GLN A 200 7.53 12.38 -1.76
N VAL A 201 6.27 12.21 -2.13
CA VAL A 201 5.12 12.85 -1.46
C VAL A 201 5.05 12.40 -0.01
N VAL A 202 5.12 11.08 0.26
CA VAL A 202 5.08 10.57 1.64
C VAL A 202 6.22 11.11 2.50
N ARG A 203 7.43 11.26 1.96
CA ARG A 203 8.55 11.88 2.70
C ARG A 203 8.30 13.35 3.04
N ARG A 204 7.57 14.09 2.19
CA ARG A 204 7.22 15.50 2.44
C ARG A 204 6.14 15.64 3.51
N MET A 205 5.23 14.67 3.62
CA MET A 205 4.08 14.72 4.53
C MET A 205 4.44 14.74 6.01
N ARG A 206 5.68 14.40 6.41
CA ARG A 206 6.16 14.37 7.81
C ARG A 206 5.08 13.87 8.78
N LEU A 207 4.74 12.58 8.64
CA LEU A 207 4.05 11.82 9.69
C LEU A 207 4.99 11.55 10.86
#